data_AF-A0A2I9DRD2-F1
#
_entry.id   AF-A0A2I9DRD2-F1
#
_cell.length_a   1.000
_cell.length_b   1.000
_cell.length_c   1.000
_cell.angle_alpha   90.00
_cell.angle_beta   90.00
_cell.angle_gamma   90.00
#
_symmetry.space_group_name_H-M   'P 1'
#
loop_
_entity.id
_entity.type
_entity.pdbx_description
1 polymer ?
#
loop_
_entity_poly.entity_id
_entity_poly.type
_entity_poly.pdbx_seq_one_letter_code
_entity_poly.pdbx_strand_id
1 'polypeptide(L)'
;MDTLLKKAGAMLAHLDLFTHMLHLRGLLQLAAHMEERGDRVTLISPEAITLVGSDMTTDPSVTTSKGATIEAGNAYSVLRTLKGHDAPEYAVTREELKALNARAVAELEASDAMRAFGETLARIGVPVGAGAAETAPERPARGRRAAEAEAGNEQPAA
;
A
#
# COMPACT_ATOMS: atom_id res chain seq x y z
N MET A 1 23.91 -20.02 -12.68
CA MET A 1 23.36 -20.12 -11.31
C MET A 1 23.81 -18.95 -10.44
N ASP A 2 25.04 -18.44 -10.62
CA ASP A 2 25.61 -17.27 -9.95
C ASP A 2 24.79 -15.97 -10.02
N THR A 3 23.96 -15.80 -11.04
CA THR A 3 23.16 -14.59 -11.24
C THR A 3 22.00 -14.47 -10.26
N LEU A 4 21.32 -15.57 -9.90
CA LEU A 4 20.22 -15.51 -8.92
C LEU A 4 20.74 -15.28 -7.50
N LEU A 5 21.82 -15.98 -7.13
CA LEU A 5 22.44 -15.82 -5.82
C LEU A 5 23.00 -14.39 -5.62
N LYS A 6 23.62 -13.81 -6.66
CA LYS A 6 24.10 -12.42 -6.64
C LYS A 6 22.94 -11.41 -6.50
N LYS A 7 21.82 -11.64 -7.19
CA LYS A 7 20.62 -10.79 -7.05
C LYS A 7 20.00 -10.89 -5.66
N ALA A 8 19.91 -12.10 -5.11
CA ALA A 8 19.45 -12.33 -3.74
C ALA A 8 20.39 -11.68 -2.71
N GLY A 9 21.70 -11.77 -2.91
CA GLY A 9 22.70 -11.11 -2.07
C GLY A 9 22.57 -9.58 -2.05
N ALA A 10 22.26 -8.96 -3.20
CA ALA A 10 22.01 -7.53 -3.28
C ALA A 10 20.77 -7.08 -2.48
N MET A 11 19.82 -7.99 -2.23
CA MET A 11 18.61 -7.71 -1.44
C MET A 11 18.82 -7.82 0.07
N LEU A 12 19.92 -8.41 0.53
CA LEU A 12 20.21 -8.55 1.96
C LEU A 12 20.36 -7.19 2.65
N ALA A 13 20.85 -6.17 1.93
CA ALA A 13 20.96 -4.81 2.44
C ALA A 13 19.60 -4.14 2.74
N HIS A 14 18.49 -4.71 2.23
CA HIS A 14 17.13 -4.16 2.36
C HIS A 14 16.23 -5.01 3.27
N LEU A 15 16.77 -5.99 3.99
CA LEU A 15 15.98 -6.85 4.88
C LEU A 15 15.25 -6.08 5.98
N ASP A 16 15.89 -5.07 6.55
CA ASP A 16 15.27 -4.22 7.57
C ASP A 16 14.07 -3.46 7.00
N LEU A 17 14.20 -2.94 5.77
CA LEU A 17 13.11 -2.28 5.05
C LEU A 17 11.94 -3.25 4.79
N PHE A 18 12.22 -4.46 4.33
CA PHE A 18 11.16 -5.48 4.13
C PHE A 18 10.46 -5.86 5.42
N THR A 19 11.23 -6.01 6.51
CA THR A 19 10.69 -6.34 7.83
C THR A 19 9.79 -5.22 8.34
N HIS A 20 10.23 -3.96 8.18
CA HIS A 20 9.41 -2.81 8.53
C HIS A 20 8.11 -2.75 7.71
N MET A 21 8.18 -2.93 6.39
CA MET A 21 7.00 -2.98 5.51
C MET A 21 6.06 -4.12 5.88
N LEU A 22 6.60 -5.30 6.23
CA LEU A 22 5.81 -6.45 6.68
C LEU A 22 5.02 -6.09 7.95
N HIS A 23 5.67 -5.47 8.93
CA HIS A 23 4.99 -5.11 10.17
C HIS A 23 3.95 -3.99 9.98
N LEU A 24 4.24 -2.99 9.14
CA LEU A 24 3.25 -1.97 8.75
C LEU A 24 2.04 -2.62 8.07
N ARG A 25 2.25 -3.56 7.15
CA ARG A 25 1.15 -4.32 6.54
C ARG A 25 0.37 -5.12 7.58
N GLY A 26 1.04 -5.69 8.57
CA GLY A 26 0.42 -6.39 9.69
C GLY A 26 -0.58 -5.51 10.45
N LEU A 27 -0.25 -4.24 10.69
CA LEU A 27 -1.17 -3.29 11.33
C LEU A 27 -2.42 -2.99 10.48
N LEU A 28 -2.30 -2.92 9.14
CA LEU A 28 -3.48 -2.77 8.27
C LEU A 28 -4.37 -4.02 8.30
N GLN A 29 -3.74 -5.21 8.33
CA GLN A 29 -4.45 -6.46 8.45
C GLN A 29 -5.15 -6.57 9.80
N LEU A 30 -4.53 -6.08 10.88
CA LEU A 30 -5.15 -5.97 12.19
C LEU A 30 -6.37 -5.04 12.15
N ALA A 31 -6.24 -3.85 11.56
CA ALA A 31 -7.36 -2.91 11.42
C ALA A 31 -8.52 -3.50 10.62
N ALA A 32 -8.24 -4.25 9.55
CA ALA A 32 -9.25 -4.97 8.78
C ALA A 32 -9.90 -6.10 9.58
N HIS A 33 -9.11 -6.84 10.37
CA HIS A 33 -9.64 -7.89 11.24
C HIS A 33 -10.55 -7.33 12.33
N MET A 34 -10.17 -6.21 12.95
CA MET A 34 -11.03 -5.47 13.89
C MET A 34 -12.35 -5.06 13.24
N GLU A 35 -12.30 -4.58 11.99
CA GLU A 35 -13.49 -4.21 11.23
C GLU A 35 -14.42 -5.38 10.95
N GLU A 36 -13.87 -6.54 10.56
CA GLU A 36 -14.62 -7.78 10.33
C GLU A 36 -15.30 -8.30 11.61
N ARG A 37 -14.64 -8.17 12.77
CA ARG A 37 -15.19 -8.58 14.07
C ARG A 37 -16.12 -7.54 14.72
N GLY A 38 -16.06 -6.29 14.28
CA GLY A 38 -16.75 -5.17 14.92
C GLY A 38 -16.03 -4.64 16.17
N ASP A 39 -14.74 -4.92 16.33
CA ASP A 39 -13.90 -4.39 17.41
C ASP A 39 -13.66 -2.89 17.20
N ARG A 40 -13.80 -2.11 18.27
CA ARG A 40 -13.66 -0.64 18.21
C ARG A 40 -12.29 -0.17 18.65
N VAL A 41 -11.73 -0.86 19.64
CA VAL A 41 -10.47 -0.50 20.28
C VAL A 41 -9.59 -1.73 20.36
N THR A 42 -8.29 -1.51 20.30
CA THR A 42 -7.27 -2.51 20.54
C THR A 42 -6.24 -1.97 21.49
N LEU A 43 -5.89 -2.77 22.50
CA LEU A 43 -4.77 -2.52 23.40
C LEU A 43 -3.62 -3.44 22.99
N ILE A 44 -2.44 -2.88 22.75
CA ILE A 44 -1.26 -3.65 22.36
C ILE A 44 -0.17 -3.42 23.40
N SER A 45 0.24 -4.51 24.06
CA SER A 45 1.41 -4.59 24.92
C SER A 45 2.52 -5.40 24.22
N PRO A 46 3.74 -5.47 24.78
CA PRO A 46 4.81 -6.28 24.21
C PRO A 46 4.47 -7.77 24.07
N GLU A 47 3.57 -8.27 24.92
CA GLU A 47 3.27 -9.71 25.04
C GLU A 47 1.86 -10.09 24.56
N ALA A 48 0.93 -9.14 24.46
CA ALA A 48 -0.45 -9.44 24.11
C ALA A 48 -1.12 -8.35 23.26
N ILE A 49 -2.05 -8.79 22.42
CA ILE A 49 -3.02 -7.97 21.70
C ILE A 49 -4.39 -8.23 22.33
N THR A 50 -4.99 -7.20 22.89
CA THR A 50 -6.37 -7.24 23.39
C THR A 50 -7.27 -6.53 22.40
N LEU A 51 -8.19 -7.28 21.81
CA LEU A 51 -9.21 -6.77 20.91
C LEU A 51 -10.50 -6.53 21.72
N VAL A 52 -11.05 -5.32 21.62
CA VAL A 52 -12.22 -4.89 22.40
C VAL A 52 -13.37 -4.50 21.47
N GLY A 53 -14.39 -5.36 21.44
CA GLY A 53 -15.62 -5.18 20.68
C GLY A 53 -16.85 -5.64 21.46
N SER A 54 -17.66 -6.49 20.83
CA SER A 54 -18.77 -7.18 21.50
C SER A 54 -18.28 -8.18 22.54
N ASP A 55 -17.18 -8.85 22.20
CA ASP A 55 -16.41 -9.73 23.08
C ASP A 55 -15.02 -9.13 23.29
N MET A 56 -14.38 -9.51 24.40
CA MET A 56 -12.99 -9.15 24.68
C MET A 56 -12.12 -10.40 24.56
N THR A 57 -11.11 -10.33 23.69
CA THR A 57 -10.14 -11.42 23.48
C THR A 57 -8.73 -10.89 23.63
N THR A 58 -7.89 -11.63 24.35
CA THR A 58 -6.49 -11.27 24.60
C THR A 58 -5.62 -12.45 24.24
N ASP A 59 -4.75 -12.26 23.25
CA ASP A 59 -3.89 -13.31 22.71
C ASP A 59 -2.49 -12.75 22.40
N PRO A 60 -1.42 -13.57 22.47
CA PRO A 60 -0.08 -13.13 22.10
C PRO A 60 0.08 -12.88 20.59
N SER A 61 -0.81 -13.45 19.79
CA SER A 61 -0.85 -13.28 18.34
C SER A 61 -2.28 -13.35 17.83
N VAL A 62 -2.58 -12.57 16.80
CA VAL A 62 -3.89 -12.57 16.12
C VAL A 62 -3.72 -13.13 14.72
N THR A 63 -4.50 -14.16 14.38
CA THR A 63 -4.57 -14.69 13.02
C THR A 63 -5.78 -14.12 12.31
N THR A 64 -5.55 -13.35 11.26
CA THR A 64 -6.61 -12.76 10.44
C THR A 64 -7.32 -13.81 9.58
N SER A 65 -8.53 -13.49 9.13
CA SER A 65 -9.32 -14.30 8.18
C SER A 65 -8.57 -14.63 6.88
N LYS A 66 -7.62 -13.77 6.49
CA LYS A 66 -6.77 -13.92 5.30
C LYS A 66 -5.47 -14.71 5.57
N GLY A 67 -5.34 -15.33 6.75
CA GLY A 67 -4.21 -16.19 7.12
C GLY A 67 -2.93 -15.45 7.55
N ALA A 68 -2.97 -14.12 7.68
CA ALA A 68 -1.83 -13.37 8.21
C ALA A 68 -1.81 -13.46 9.74
N THR A 69 -0.64 -13.71 10.31
CA THR A 69 -0.42 -13.75 11.76
C THR A 69 0.27 -12.45 12.19
N ILE A 70 -0.27 -11.80 13.21
CA ILE A 70 0.25 -10.55 13.78
C ILE A 70 0.64 -10.82 15.22
N GLU A 71 1.91 -10.68 15.53
CA GLU A 71 2.45 -10.87 16.88
C GLU A 71 2.43 -9.57 17.68
N ALA A 72 2.12 -9.66 18.98
CA ALA A 72 2.04 -8.50 19.88
C ALA A 72 3.32 -7.66 19.89
N GLY A 73 4.49 -8.30 20.05
CA GLY A 73 5.77 -7.59 20.14
C GLY A 73 6.11 -6.78 18.89
N ASN A 74 5.79 -7.29 17.70
CA ASN A 74 6.00 -6.58 16.44
C ASN A 74 5.04 -5.40 16.30
N ALA A 75 3.76 -5.61 16.59
CA ALA A 75 2.76 -4.55 16.56
C ALA A 75 3.08 -3.44 17.58
N TYR A 76 3.51 -3.81 18.79
CA TYR A 76 3.93 -2.90 19.85
C TYR A 76 5.13 -2.05 19.42
N SER A 77 6.17 -2.69 18.86
CA SER A 77 7.39 -1.98 18.43
C SER A 77 7.10 -0.97 17.32
N VAL A 78 6.22 -1.31 16.38
CA VAL A 78 5.77 -0.37 15.35
C VAL A 78 4.97 0.77 15.97
N LEU A 79 3.98 0.47 16.83
CA LEU A 79 3.19 1.53 17.47
C LEU A 79 4.01 2.46 18.35
N ARG A 80 5.01 1.96 19.06
CA ARG A 80 5.98 2.78 19.81
C ARG A 80 6.69 3.79 18.91
N THR A 81 7.11 3.34 17.73
CA THR A 81 7.76 4.19 16.73
C THR A 81 6.78 5.22 16.16
N LEU A 82 5.57 4.79 15.81
CA LEU A 82 4.55 5.66 15.19
C LEU A 82 3.98 6.71 16.16
N LYS A 83 3.79 6.36 17.43
CA LYS A 83 3.27 7.27 18.46
C LYS A 83 4.37 8.18 19.05
N GLY A 84 5.63 7.77 18.97
CA GLY A 84 6.78 8.61 19.37
C GLY A 84 6.90 8.85 20.87
N HIS A 85 6.19 8.08 21.70
CA HIS A 85 6.30 8.14 23.16
C HIS A 85 6.38 6.73 23.74
N ASP A 86 7.05 6.58 24.89
CA ASP A 86 7.14 5.30 25.59
C ASP A 86 5.91 5.07 26.47
N ALA A 87 5.30 3.88 26.36
CA ALA A 87 4.15 3.51 27.16
C ALA A 87 4.13 1.99 27.38
N PRO A 88 3.64 1.49 28.53
CA PRO A 88 3.55 0.04 28.78
C PRO A 88 2.55 -0.66 27.85
N GLU A 89 1.54 0.07 27.39
CA GLU A 89 0.55 -0.38 26.41
C GLU A 89 0.12 0.78 25.51
N TYR A 90 -0.31 0.45 24.29
CA TYR A 90 -0.89 1.40 23.36
C TYR A 90 -2.34 1.05 23.09
N ALA A 91 -3.25 1.94 23.49
CA ALA A 91 -4.63 1.92 23.03
C ALA A 91 -4.71 2.60 21.66
N VAL A 92 -5.33 1.93 20.69
CA VAL A 92 -5.60 2.46 19.36
C VAL A 92 -7.01 2.11 18.93
N THR A 93 -7.71 3.08 18.34
CA THR A 93 -8.96 2.80 17.61
C THR A 93 -8.63 2.27 16.22
N ARG A 94 -9.62 1.66 15.56
CA ARG A 94 -9.48 1.23 14.16
C ARG A 94 -9.10 2.39 13.24
N GLU A 95 -9.72 3.53 13.42
CA GLU A 95 -9.55 4.75 12.63
C GLU A 95 -8.16 5.36 12.86
N GLU A 96 -7.72 5.40 14.12
CA GLU A 96 -6.37 5.84 14.48
C GLU A 96 -5.32 4.91 13.86
N LEU A 97 -5.52 3.59 13.93
CA LEU A 97 -4.59 2.62 13.36
C LEU A 97 -4.45 2.78 11.84
N LYS A 98 -5.56 3.00 11.13
CA LYS A 98 -5.56 3.30 9.68
C LYS A 98 -4.82 4.60 9.38
N ALA A 99 -5.05 5.66 10.16
CA ALA A 99 -4.40 6.96 9.97
C ALA A 99 -2.89 6.92 10.23
N LEU A 100 -2.47 6.28 11.33
CA LEU A 100 -1.06 6.08 11.67
C LEU A 100 -0.34 5.30 10.58
N ASN A 101 -0.98 4.25 10.05
CA ASN A 101 -0.41 3.46 8.98
C ASN A 101 -0.28 4.24 7.67
N ALA A 102 -1.34 4.97 7.26
CA ALA A 102 -1.30 5.79 6.04
C ALA A 102 -0.18 6.84 6.10
N ARG A 103 0.00 7.47 7.26
CA ARG A 103 1.12 8.39 7.49
C ARG A 103 2.47 7.68 7.39
N ALA A 104 2.63 6.52 8.04
CA ALA A 104 3.86 5.74 8.00
C ALA A 104 4.23 5.29 6.58
N VAL A 105 3.25 4.88 5.78
CA VAL A 105 3.44 4.50 4.38
C VAL A 105 3.89 5.70 3.56
N ALA A 106 3.26 6.87 3.72
CA ALA A 106 3.68 8.09 3.02
C ALA A 106 5.11 8.52 3.40
N GLU A 107 5.48 8.42 4.68
CA GLU A 107 6.85 8.68 5.15
C GLU A 107 7.85 7.67 4.58
N LEU A 108 7.45 6.39 4.49
CA LEU A 108 8.29 5.34 3.92
C LEU A 108 8.52 5.53 2.42
N GLU A 109 7.47 5.89 1.66
CA GLU A 109 7.57 6.17 0.23
C GLU A 109 8.51 7.36 -0.06
N ALA A 110 8.55 8.33 0.86
CA ALA A 110 9.47 9.48 0.78
C ALA A 110 10.90 9.17 1.25
N SER A 111 11.15 8.01 1.86
CA SER A 111 12.43 7.68 2.50
C SER A 111 13.56 7.36 1.51
N ASP A 112 14.80 7.66 1.92
CA ASP A 112 15.99 7.29 1.14
C ASP A 112 16.21 5.78 1.08
N ALA A 113 15.73 5.03 2.09
CA ALA A 113 15.76 3.57 2.07
C ALA A 113 14.94 3.00 0.90
N MET A 114 13.73 3.56 0.67
CA MET A 114 12.88 3.14 -0.44
C MET A 114 13.47 3.53 -1.80
N ARG A 115 14.12 4.69 -1.90
CA ARG A 115 14.89 5.08 -3.11
C ARG A 115 16.05 4.12 -3.38
N ALA A 116 16.86 3.81 -2.37
CA ALA A 116 18.01 2.91 -2.48
C ALA A 116 17.58 1.49 -2.88
N PHE A 117 16.42 1.03 -2.39
CA PHE A 117 15.81 -0.22 -2.83
C PHE A 117 15.42 -0.17 -4.32
N GLY A 118 14.77 0.91 -4.77
CA GLY A 118 14.44 1.13 -6.18
C GLY A 118 15.66 1.13 -7.11
N GLU A 119 16.75 1.79 -6.70
CA GLU A 119 18.03 1.76 -7.42
C GLU A 119 18.63 0.34 -7.51
N THR A 120 18.52 -0.42 -6.42
CA THR A 120 18.99 -1.80 -6.36
C THR A 120 18.19 -2.67 -7.33
N LEU A 121 16.86 -2.53 -7.37
CA LEU A 121 15.99 -3.21 -8.33
C LEU A 121 16.35 -2.91 -9.78
N ALA A 122 16.57 -1.63 -10.10
CA ALA A 122 17.01 -1.20 -11.43
C ALA A 122 18.36 -1.84 -11.80
N ARG A 123 19.31 -1.89 -10.86
CA ARG A 123 20.64 -2.51 -11.06
C ARG A 123 20.58 -4.01 -11.29
N ILE A 124 19.64 -4.73 -10.66
CA ILE A 124 19.45 -6.17 -10.86
C ILE A 124 18.57 -6.52 -12.06
N GLY A 125 18.10 -5.51 -12.81
CA GLY A 125 17.26 -5.68 -14.00
C GLY A 125 15.87 -6.21 -13.69
N VAL A 126 15.35 -5.96 -12.48
CA VAL A 126 13.91 -6.11 -12.22
C VAL A 126 13.25 -4.84 -12.76
N PRO A 127 12.31 -4.93 -13.71
CA PRO A 127 11.60 -3.75 -14.18
C PRO A 127 10.84 -3.13 -13.00
N VAL A 128 11.37 -2.03 -12.47
CA VAL A 128 10.63 -1.14 -11.58
C VAL A 128 9.65 -0.43 -12.48
N GLY A 129 8.36 -0.73 -12.33
CA GLY A 129 7.31 -0.13 -13.14
C GLY A 129 7.47 1.38 -13.14
N ALA A 130 7.90 1.92 -14.28
CA ALA A 130 7.87 3.34 -14.55
C ALA A 130 6.41 3.78 -14.41
N GLY A 131 6.18 4.82 -13.61
CA GLY A 131 4.90 5.47 -13.51
C GLY A 131 4.34 5.78 -14.90
N ALA A 132 3.02 5.65 -15.00
CA ALA A 132 2.15 6.36 -15.92
C ALA A 132 2.86 7.01 -17.12
N ALA A 133 3.17 6.21 -18.14
CA ALA A 133 3.22 6.75 -19.49
C ALA A 133 1.77 6.97 -19.90
N GLU A 134 1.33 8.22 -19.79
CA GLU A 134 0.15 8.77 -20.44
C GLU A 134 0.00 8.16 -21.85
N THR A 135 -0.92 7.22 -22.00
CA THR A 135 -1.55 7.00 -23.30
C THR A 135 -2.39 8.24 -23.56
N ALA A 136 -1.77 9.18 -24.25
CA ALA A 136 -2.40 10.36 -24.83
C ALA A 136 -3.75 9.96 -25.46
N PRO A 137 -4.83 10.72 -25.22
CA PRO A 137 -6.08 10.46 -25.91
C PRO A 137 -5.86 10.75 -27.40
N GLU A 138 -6.08 9.72 -28.24
CA GLU A 138 -6.18 9.88 -29.69
C GLU A 138 -7.24 10.93 -29.99
N ARG A 139 -6.76 12.13 -30.33
CA ARG A 139 -7.57 13.23 -30.84
C ARG A 139 -8.18 12.76 -32.17
N PRO A 140 -9.50 12.82 -32.36
CA PRO A 140 -10.12 12.36 -33.60
C PRO A 140 -9.61 13.20 -34.77
N ALA A 141 -8.98 12.53 -35.74
CA ALA A 141 -8.54 13.11 -36.98
C ALA A 141 -9.77 13.61 -37.76
N ARG A 142 -9.87 14.94 -37.85
CA ARG A 142 -10.80 15.68 -38.70
C ARG A 142 -10.43 15.41 -40.17
N GLY A 143 -10.93 14.30 -40.71
CA GLY A 143 -10.90 13.96 -42.13
C GLY A 143 -11.82 14.86 -42.94
N ARG A 144 -11.28 15.38 -44.03
CA ARG A 144 -11.78 16.49 -44.84
C ARG A 144 -13.02 16.17 -45.67
N ARG A 145 -13.91 17.17 -45.73
CA ARG A 145 -14.78 17.62 -46.84
C ARG A 145 -15.09 16.60 -47.95
N ALA A 146 -16.34 16.18 -47.99
CA ALA A 146 -17.01 15.71 -49.20
C ALA A 146 -17.36 16.91 -50.11
N ALA A 147 -16.99 16.74 -51.39
CA ALA A 147 -17.60 17.25 -52.63
C ALA A 147 -18.24 18.66 -52.67
N GLU A 148 -17.57 19.58 -53.35
CA GLU A 148 -18.21 20.59 -54.19
C GLU A 148 -17.81 20.31 -55.65
N ALA A 149 -18.80 19.97 -56.48
CA ALA A 149 -18.78 20.14 -57.92
C ALA A 149 -20.21 20.50 -58.37
N GLU A 150 -20.27 21.62 -59.10
CA GLU A 150 -21.41 22.44 -59.46
C GLU A 150 -22.40 21.80 -60.47
N ALA A 151 -23.63 22.35 -60.49
CA ALA A 151 -24.26 23.04 -61.64
C ALA A 151 -25.68 22.57 -62.05
N GLY A 152 -26.60 23.55 -62.19
CA GLY A 152 -27.87 23.48 -62.93
C GLY A 152 -29.13 23.48 -62.03
N ASN A 153 -29.62 24.61 -61.53
CA ASN A 153 -30.47 25.64 -62.17
C ASN A 153 -31.87 25.19 -62.64
N GLU A 154 -32.88 25.89 -62.08
CA GLU A 154 -34.23 26.21 -62.59
C GLU A 154 -35.47 25.29 -62.33
N GLN A 155 -36.35 25.85 -61.48
CA GLN A 155 -37.82 25.75 -61.22
C GLN A 155 -38.78 25.43 -62.41
N PRO A 156 -40.14 25.43 -62.25
CA PRO A 156 -41.05 24.88 -61.21
C PRO A 156 -42.31 24.17 -61.79
N ALA A 157 -43.18 23.67 -60.88
CA ALA A 157 -44.65 23.55 -60.91
C ALA A 157 -45.42 22.92 -62.11
N ALA A 158 -46.19 21.87 -61.82
CA ALA A 158 -47.64 21.76 -62.08
C ALA A 158 -48.23 20.58 -61.29
#